data_AF-A0ABD3WPS1-F1
#
_entry.id   AF-A0ABD3WPS1-F1
#
_cell.length_a   1.000
_cell.length_b   1.000
_cell.length_c   1.000
_cell.angle_alpha   90.00
_cell.angle_beta   90.00
_cell.angle_gamma   90.00
#
_symmetry.space_group_name_H-M   'P 1'
#
loop_
_entity.id
_entity.type
_entity.pdbx_description
1 polymer ?
#
loop_
_entity_poly.entity_id
_entity_poly.type
_entity_poly.pdbx_seq_one_letter_code
_entity_poly.pdbx_strand_id
1 'polypeptide(L)'
;IHHFDGVRDVIFIYFDGVTDVRSIHFDGVTDVRSIHFEGVTDVIFIYFDGVTDVRSIYFEGVTDVRSIHFDGVTDVRSIQFDGVTDVRSIHFDGVTDVRSIHFDGVTD
;
A
#
# COMPACT_ATOMS: atom_id res chain seq x y z
N ILE A 1 -4.45 13.28 -0.44
CA ILE A 1 -3.69 13.03 -1.69
C ILE A 1 -2.23 13.29 -1.35
N HIS A 2 -1.36 12.29 -1.52
CA HIS A 2 0.07 12.38 -1.23
C HIS A 2 0.86 11.89 -2.45
N HIS A 3 1.93 12.61 -2.82
CA HIS A 3 2.79 12.27 -3.95
C HIS A 3 4.25 12.32 -3.53
N PHE A 4 5.02 11.30 -3.93
CA PHE A 4 6.45 11.20 -3.74
C PHE A 4 7.08 10.94 -5.12
N ASP A 5 7.82 11.92 -5.63
CA ASP A 5 8.40 11.90 -6.98
C ASP A 5 9.93 12.00 -6.88
N GLY A 6 10.63 11.00 -7.42
CA GLY A 6 12.10 10.93 -7.45
C GLY A 6 12.75 10.88 -6.06
N VAL A 7 11.99 10.49 -5.03
CA VAL A 7 12.47 10.42 -3.65
C VAL A 7 13.30 9.16 -3.48
N ARG A 8 14.48 9.28 -2.87
CA ARG A 8 15.30 8.09 -2.58
C ARG A 8 14.60 7.17 -1.57
N ASP A 9 14.33 7.67 -0.37
CA ASP A 9 13.83 6.86 0.75
C ASP A 9 12.55 7.48 1.33
N VAL A 10 11.46 6.71 1.35
CA VAL A 10 10.26 6.98 2.15
C VAL A 10 10.28 6.04 3.35
N ILE A 11 10.58 6.59 4.53
CA ILE A 11 10.83 5.77 5.70
C ILE A 11 9.52 5.33 6.38
N PHE A 12 8.60 6.26 6.64
CA PHE A 12 7.33 5.95 7.31
C PHE A 12 6.20 6.84 6.82
N ILE A 13 5.05 6.22 6.55
CA ILE A 13 3.76 6.88 6.38
C ILE A 13 2.77 6.18 7.30
N TYR A 14 2.01 6.96 8.07
CA TYR A 14 1.10 6.44 9.07
C TYR A 14 -0.19 7.26 9.07
N PHE A 15 -1.32 6.56 8.95
CA PHE A 15 -2.67 7.11 9.06
C PHE A 15 -3.39 6.41 10.21
N ASP A 16 -3.97 7.18 11.12
CA ASP A 16 -4.67 6.69 12.32
C ASP A 16 -6.02 7.40 12.46
N GLY A 17 -7.09 6.62 12.47
CA GLY A 17 -8.46 7.10 12.72
C GLY A 17 -8.97 8.09 11.65
N VAL A 18 -8.49 7.99 10.41
CA VAL A 18 -8.90 8.89 9.32
C VAL A 18 -10.07 8.32 8.53
N THR A 19 -10.98 9.18 8.08
CA THR A 19 -12.10 8.76 7.24
C THR A 19 -11.64 8.39 5.84
N ASP A 20 -10.88 9.26 5.17
CA ASP A 20 -10.56 9.08 3.75
C ASP A 20 -9.07 9.27 3.45
N VAL A 21 -8.45 8.24 2.87
CA VAL A 21 -7.19 8.33 2.14
C VAL A 21 -7.48 8.22 0.64
N ARG A 22 -7.67 9.38 0.03
CA ARG A 22 -8.10 9.46 -1.38
C ARG A 22 -7.09 8.95 -2.40
N SER A 23 -5.80 9.25 -2.21
CA SER A 23 -4.73 8.66 -3.02
C SER A 23 -3.35 8.87 -2.43
N ILE A 24 -2.45 7.91 -2.69
CA ILE A 24 -1.01 7.98 -2.45
C ILE A 24 -0.29 7.50 -3.71
N HIS A 25 0.69 8.25 -4.17
CA HIS A 25 1.49 7.93 -5.35
C HIS A 25 2.98 7.97 -5.03
N PHE A 26 3.70 6.94 -5.46
CA PHE A 26 5.16 6.85 -5.45
C PHE A 26 5.62 6.69 -6.89
N ASP A 27 6.45 7.62 -7.37
CA ASP A 27 7.00 7.63 -8.71
C ASP A 27 8.54 7.72 -8.62
N GLY A 28 9.23 6.71 -9.15
CA GLY A 28 10.69 6.66 -9.17
C GLY A 28 11.33 6.62 -7.77
N VAL A 29 10.68 5.96 -6.81
CA VAL A 29 11.18 5.85 -5.43
C VAL A 29 12.14 4.67 -5.28
N THR A 30 13.26 4.83 -4.58
CA THR A 30 14.15 3.68 -4.34
C THR A 30 13.56 2.77 -3.26
N ASP A 31 13.39 3.27 -2.03
CA ASP A 31 12.94 2.46 -0.90
C ASP A 31 11.68 3.03 -0.25
N VAL A 32 10.61 2.24 -0.21
CA VAL A 32 9.44 2.47 0.66
C VAL A 32 9.49 1.48 1.80
N ARG A 33 9.85 1.95 2.99
CA ARG A 33 10.10 1.06 4.12
C ARG A 33 8.82 0.59 4.79
N SER A 34 7.93 1.49 5.18
CA SER A 34 6.70 1.12 5.89
C SER A 34 5.57 2.12 5.63
N ILE A 35 4.39 1.58 5.29
CA ILE A 35 3.13 2.31 5.22
C ILE A 35 2.12 1.61 6.13
N HIS A 36 1.43 2.36 6.96
CA HIS A 36 0.45 1.85 7.91
C HIS A 36 -0.85 2.64 7.84
N PHE A 37 -1.96 1.89 7.84
CA PHE A 37 -3.32 2.40 7.95
C PHE A 37 -3.98 1.72 9.14
N GLU A 38 -4.36 2.48 10.16
CA GLU A 38 -5.01 1.98 11.37
C GLU A 38 -6.35 2.70 11.54
N GLY A 39 -7.45 1.93 11.61
CA GLY A 39 -8.80 2.47 11.82
C GLY A 39 -9.25 3.43 10.70
N VAL A 40 -8.89 3.14 9.44
CA VAL A 40 -9.23 3.97 8.28
C VAL A 40 -10.55 3.52 7.66
N THR A 41 -11.47 4.44 7.35
CA THR A 41 -12.69 4.03 6.63
C THR A 41 -12.36 3.66 5.19
N ASP A 42 -11.85 4.60 4.39
CA ASP A 42 -11.66 4.42 2.96
C ASP A 42 -10.22 4.66 2.52
N VAL A 43 -9.60 3.66 1.88
CA VAL A 43 -8.35 3.80 1.13
C VAL A 43 -8.62 3.58 -0.34
N ILE A 44 -8.68 4.67 -1.10
CA ILE A 44 -9.20 4.60 -2.47
C ILE A 44 -8.12 4.14 -3.47
N PHE A 45 -6.95 4.78 -3.46
CA PHE A 45 -5.88 4.46 -4.40
C PHE A 45 -4.50 4.51 -3.74
N ILE A 46 -3.71 3.48 -3.95
CA ILE A 46 -2.27 3.50 -3.70
C ILE A 46 -1.57 3.05 -4.99
N TYR A 47 -0.66 3.87 -5.50
CA TYR A 47 0.06 3.60 -6.73
C TYR A 47 1.56 3.66 -6.51
N PHE A 48 2.27 2.62 -6.94
CA PHE A 48 3.72 2.56 -7.00
C PHE A 48 4.12 2.42 -8.47
N ASP A 49 4.93 3.35 -8.97
CA ASP A 49 5.45 3.38 -10.34
C ASP A 49 6.98 3.49 -10.28
N GLY A 50 7.67 2.50 -10.86
CA GLY A 50 9.13 2.46 -10.91
C GLY A 50 9.80 2.44 -9.53
N VAL A 51 9.23 1.73 -8.57
CA VAL A 51 9.77 1.62 -7.20
C VAL A 51 10.72 0.44 -7.07
N THR A 52 11.90 0.62 -6.46
CA THR A 52 12.80 -0.54 -6.27
C THR A 52 12.25 -1.47 -5.20
N ASP A 53 12.18 -1.03 -3.95
CA ASP A 53 11.81 -1.89 -2.82
C ASP A 53 10.61 -1.32 -2.05
N VAL A 54 9.56 -2.14 -1.90
CA VAL A 54 8.46 -1.92 -0.95
C VAL A 54 8.55 -2.96 0.15
N ARG A 55 9.06 -2.54 1.31
CA ARG A 55 9.35 -3.48 2.40
C ARG A 55 8.09 -3.90 3.16
N SER A 56 7.16 -2.98 3.41
CA SER A 56 5.97 -3.33 4.17
C SER A 56 4.81 -2.35 4.00
N ILE A 57 3.61 -2.89 3.82
CA ILE A 57 2.33 -2.17 3.85
C ILE A 57 1.40 -2.92 4.80
N TYR A 58 0.80 -2.20 5.74
CA TYR A 58 -0.10 -2.76 6.75
C TYR A 58 -1.43 -1.99 6.77
N PHE A 59 -2.53 -2.73 6.76
CA PHE A 59 -3.88 -2.24 6.97
C PHE A 59 -4.46 -2.96 8.17
N GLU A 60 -4.86 -2.21 9.20
CA GLU A 60 -5.43 -2.72 10.44
C GLU A 60 -6.78 -2.01 10.71
N GLY A 61 -7.86 -2.79 10.78
CA GLY A 61 -9.20 -2.25 11.02
C GLY A 61 -9.67 -1.26 9.95
N VAL A 62 -9.37 -1.53 8.68
CA VAL A 62 -9.76 -0.68 7.55
C VAL A 62 -11.11 -1.14 6.99
N THR A 63 -12.04 -0.23 6.69
CA THR A 63 -13.31 -0.65 6.09
C THR A 63 -13.07 -1.06 4.63
N ASP A 64 -12.68 -0.14 3.77
CA ASP A 64 -12.60 -0.38 2.33
C ASP A 64 -11.23 -0.02 1.75
N VAL A 65 -10.60 -0.98 1.06
CA VAL A 65 -9.42 -0.75 0.22
C VAL A 65 -9.79 -0.98 -1.23
N ARG A 66 -9.98 0.11 -1.98
CA ARG A 66 -10.50 0.02 -3.34
C ARG A 66 -9.46 -0.45 -4.35
N SER A 67 -8.22 0.07 -4.30
CA SER A 67 -7.20 -0.33 -5.26
C SER A 67 -5.78 -0.05 -4.78
N ILE A 68 -4.93 -1.06 -4.92
CA ILE A 68 -3.48 -0.94 -4.80
C ILE A 68 -2.86 -1.41 -6.12
N HIS A 69 -1.96 -0.60 -6.69
CA HIS A 69 -1.31 -0.89 -7.95
C HIS A 69 0.20 -0.76 -7.81
N PHE A 70 0.91 -1.76 -8.31
CA PHE A 70 2.36 -1.78 -8.43
C PHE A 70 2.70 -1.90 -9.91
N ASP A 71 3.43 -0.94 -10.44
CA ASP A 71 3.90 -0.87 -11.83
C ASP A 71 5.42 -0.74 -11.84
N GLY A 72 6.11 -1.70 -12.45
CA GLY A 72 7.56 -1.71 -12.54
C GLY A 72 8.28 -1.76 -11.19
N VAL A 73 7.67 -2.42 -10.18
CA VAL A 73 8.27 -2.55 -8.84
C VAL A 73 9.25 -3.72 -8.78
N THR A 74 10.43 -3.55 -8.21
CA THR A 74 11.38 -4.69 -8.14
C THR A 74 10.91 -5.69 -7.07
N ASP A 75 10.93 -5.31 -5.79
CA ASP A 75 10.61 -6.21 -4.70
C ASP A 75 9.48 -5.67 -3.81
N VAL A 76 8.46 -6.50 -3.56
CA VAL A 76 7.44 -6.28 -2.53
C VAL A 76 7.56 -7.34 -1.45
N ARG A 77 8.05 -6.96 -0.28
CA ARG A 77 8.33 -7.93 0.78
C ARG A 77 7.09 -8.37 1.55
N SER A 78 6.19 -7.45 1.90
CA SER A 78 5.01 -7.80 2.69
C SER A 78 3.87 -6.81 2.49
N ILE A 79 2.68 -7.34 2.25
CA ILE A 79 1.42 -6.61 2.37
C ILE A 79 0.54 -7.38 3.35
N GLN A 80 -0.02 -6.70 4.35
CA GLN A 80 -0.84 -7.32 5.39
C GLN A 80 -2.15 -6.57 5.54
N PHE A 81 -3.24 -7.33 5.57
CA PHE A 81 -4.58 -6.86 5.87
C PHE A 81 -5.06 -7.61 7.11
N ASP A 82 -5.36 -6.88 8.18
CA ASP A 82 -5.88 -7.41 9.43
C ASP A 82 -7.19 -6.69 9.78
N GLY A 83 -8.30 -7.43 9.84
CA GLY A 83 -9.62 -6.88 10.11
C GLY A 83 -10.07 -5.86 9.07
N VAL A 84 -9.71 -6.07 7.79
CA VAL A 84 -10.14 -5.22 6.68
C VAL A 84 -11.47 -5.72 6.13
N THR A 85 -12.47 -4.86 5.92
CA THR A 85 -13.76 -5.35 5.40
C THR A 85 -13.63 -5.73 3.93
N ASP A 86 -13.47 -4.78 3.01
CA ASP A 86 -13.30 -5.06 1.58
C ASP A 86 -11.89 -4.73 1.06
N VAL A 87 -11.35 -5.59 0.20
CA VAL A 87 -10.18 -5.31 -0.64
C VAL A 87 -10.54 -5.63 -2.08
N ARG A 88 -10.95 -4.61 -2.82
CA ARG A 88 -11.51 -4.80 -4.17
C ARG A 88 -10.48 -5.24 -5.20
N SER A 89 -9.27 -4.68 -5.19
CA SER A 89 -8.23 -5.08 -6.14
C SER A 89 -6.82 -4.74 -5.70
N ILE A 90 -5.92 -5.69 -5.93
CA ILE A 90 -4.47 -5.50 -5.87
C ILE A 90 -3.91 -5.95 -7.21
N HIS A 91 -3.17 -5.06 -7.88
CA HIS A 91 -2.60 -5.33 -9.19
C HIS A 91 -1.09 -5.19 -9.17
N PHE A 92 -0.42 -6.11 -9.87
CA PHE A 92 1.02 -6.13 -10.06
C PHE A 92 1.31 -6.21 -11.55
N ASP A 93 1.86 -5.15 -12.12
CA ASP A 93 2.40 -5.10 -13.48
C ASP A 93 3.91 -4.87 -13.43
N GLY A 94 4.67 -5.65 -14.19
CA GLY A 94 6.13 -5.57 -14.20
C GLY A 94 6.82 -5.82 -12.84
N VAL A 95 6.15 -6.46 -11.88
CA VAL A 95 6.73 -6.73 -10.55
C VAL A 95 7.64 -7.95 -10.57
N THR A 96 8.85 -7.83 -10.02
CA THR A 96 9.85 -8.91 -10.07
C THR A 96 9.67 -9.95 -8.96
N ASP A 97 9.52 -9.52 -7.69
CA ASP A 97 9.26 -10.42 -6.57
C ASP A 97 8.16 -9.89 -5.64
N VAL A 98 7.28 -10.80 -5.19
CA VAL A 98 6.31 -10.56 -4.13
C VAL A 98 6.43 -11.69 -3.12
N ARG A 99 7.03 -11.40 -1.97
CA ARG A 99 7.35 -12.43 -0.98
C ARG A 99 6.12 -12.92 -0.22
N SER A 100 5.24 -12.03 0.19
CA SER A 100 4.03 -12.41 0.93
C SER A 100 2.95 -11.34 0.87
N ILE A 101 1.72 -11.81 0.71
CA ILE A 101 0.49 -11.05 0.93
C ILE A 101 -0.34 -11.87 1.91
N HIS A 102 -0.77 -11.24 3.00
CA HIS A 102 -1.55 -11.89 4.06
C HIS A 102 -2.87 -11.18 4.28
N PHE A 103 -3.92 -11.98 4.44
CA PHE A 103 -5.27 -11.52 4.75
C PHE A 103 -5.70 -12.27 6.00
N ASP A 104 -5.93 -11.53 7.09
CA ASP A 104 -6.56 -12.02 8.32
C ASP A 104 -7.81 -11.19 8.61
N GLY A 105 -8.89 -11.88 8.97
CA GLY A 105 -10.16 -11.22 9.26
C GLY A 105 -10.77 -10.42 8.10
N VAL A 106 -10.42 -10.73 6.83
CA VAL A 106 -11.01 -10.04 5.67
C VAL A 106 -12.36 -10.64 5.29
N THR A 107 -13.40 -9.80 5.22
CA THR A 107 -14.80 -10.24 5.05
C THR A 107 -15.55 -9.43 4.00
N ASP A 108 -15.93 -10.09 2.91
CA ASP A 108 -16.71 -9.57 1.77
C ASP A 108 -18.05 -8.91 2.17
#